data_AF-A0A7C6BLN8-F1
#
_entry.id   AF-A0A7C6BLN8-F1
#
_cell.length_a   1.000
_cell.length_b   1.000
_cell.length_c   1.000
_cell.angle_alpha   90.00
_cell.angle_beta   90.00
_cell.angle_gamma   90.00
#
_symmetry.space_group_name_H-M   'P 1'
#
loop_
_entity.id
_entity.type
_entity.pdbx_description
1 polymer ?
#
loop_
_entity_poly.entity_id
_entity_poly.type
_entity_poly.pdbx_seq_one_letter_code
_entity_poly.pdbx_strand_id
1 'polypeptide(L)'
;MKAYRKTIQNRINLFSLLILIAAALGVYDTFFASEQIKASPMFNFQLGLTAALALMSLVGIFYNKLVLDDEQKLKKQYYKENDERMKAVKAKAGLPAVWVYSALMIVAGMIVGYFNELIFITLIAAAVVQLLLASVIQLIYQKIL
;
A
#
# COMPACT_ATOMS: atom_id res chain seq x y z
N MET A 1 -8.52 22.39 -12.50
CA MET A 1 -9.25 21.76 -11.36
C MET A 1 -10.18 20.61 -11.75
N LYS A 2 -11.03 20.72 -12.79
CA LYS A 2 -11.94 19.62 -13.21
C LYS A 2 -11.21 18.30 -13.52
N ALA A 3 -10.08 18.37 -14.25
CA ALA A 3 -9.25 17.19 -14.53
C ALA A 3 -8.68 16.54 -13.25
N TYR A 4 -8.22 17.33 -12.29
CA TYR A 4 -7.68 16.83 -11.02
C TYR A 4 -8.75 16.18 -10.13
N ARG A 5 -9.98 16.73 -10.10
CA ARG A 5 -11.12 16.06 -9.45
C ARG A 5 -11.39 14.67 -10.03
N LYS A 6 -11.31 14.52 -11.36
CA LYS A 6 -11.43 13.23 -12.04
C LYS A 6 -10.30 12.27 -11.64
N THR A 7 -9.08 12.76 -11.46
CA THR A 7 -7.96 11.96 -10.94
C THR A 7 -8.25 11.44 -9.53
N ILE A 8 -8.74 12.29 -8.62
CA ILE A 8 -9.09 11.84 -7.26
C ILE A 8 -10.26 10.85 -7.27
N GLN A 9 -11.27 11.07 -8.12
CA GLN A 9 -12.37 10.11 -8.30
C GLN A 9 -11.87 8.76 -8.81
N ASN A 10 -10.96 8.74 -9.78
CA ASN A 10 -10.34 7.49 -10.23
C ASN A 10 -9.55 6.79 -9.12
N ARG A 11 -8.87 7.53 -8.23
CA ARG A 11 -8.20 6.97 -7.05
C ARG A 11 -9.21 6.36 -6.06
N ILE A 12 -10.34 7.02 -5.83
CA ILE A 12 -11.42 6.48 -5.00
C ILE A 12 -11.98 5.19 -5.62
N ASN A 13 -12.20 5.16 -6.92
CA ASN A 13 -12.68 3.96 -7.62
C ASN A 13 -11.67 2.82 -7.52
N LEU A 14 -10.37 3.11 -7.63
CA LEU A 14 -9.31 2.12 -7.43
C LEU A 14 -9.32 1.56 -6.01
N PHE A 15 -9.40 2.41 -4.98
CA PHE A 15 -9.50 1.94 -3.59
C PHE A 15 -10.79 1.16 -3.34
N SER A 16 -11.91 1.56 -3.97
CA SER A 16 -13.17 0.84 -3.87
C SER A 16 -13.07 -0.55 -4.51
N LEU A 17 -12.38 -0.67 -5.65
CA LEU A 17 -12.10 -1.95 -6.29
C LEU A 17 -11.22 -2.84 -5.41
N LEU A 18 -10.20 -2.28 -4.76
CA LEU A 18 -9.35 -3.02 -3.82
C LEU A 18 -10.14 -3.56 -2.63
N ILE A 19 -11.08 -2.78 -2.09
CA ILE A 19 -11.98 -3.24 -1.01
C ILE A 19 -12.88 -4.37 -1.49
N LEU A 20 -13.43 -4.27 -2.71
CA LEU A 20 -14.26 -5.34 -3.28
C LEU A 20 -13.46 -6.65 -3.45
N ILE A 21 -12.22 -6.56 -3.92
CA ILE A 21 -11.32 -7.71 -4.04
C ILE A 21 -11.01 -8.29 -2.66
N ALA A 22 -10.67 -7.45 -1.68
CA ALA A 22 -10.41 -7.88 -0.31
C ALA A 22 -11.62 -8.56 0.34
N ALA A 23 -12.83 -8.04 0.12
CA ALA A 23 -14.07 -8.64 0.57
C ALA A 23 -14.36 -9.98 -0.11
N ALA A 24 -14.14 -10.08 -1.43
CA ALA A 24 -14.29 -11.32 -2.17
C ALA A 24 -13.31 -12.41 -1.68
N LEU A 25 -12.06 -12.03 -1.41
CA LEU A 25 -11.07 -12.92 -0.80
C LEU A 25 -11.50 -13.35 0.61
N GLY A 26 -11.96 -12.44 1.46
CA GLY A 26 -12.45 -12.79 2.79
C GLY A 26 -13.65 -13.74 2.78
N VAL A 27 -14.58 -13.56 1.83
CA VAL A 27 -15.71 -14.50 1.62
C VAL A 27 -15.19 -15.86 1.17
N TYR A 28 -14.28 -15.90 0.19
CA TYR A 28 -13.66 -17.15 -0.28
C TYR A 28 -12.94 -17.89 0.86
N ASP A 29 -12.12 -17.17 1.63
CA ASP A 29 -11.36 -17.70 2.75
C ASP A 29 -12.28 -18.26 3.85
N THR A 30 -13.45 -17.65 4.06
CA THR A 30 -14.39 -18.12 5.08
C THR A 30 -15.14 -19.37 4.63
N PHE A 31 -15.70 -19.35 3.41
CA PHE A 31 -16.68 -20.33 2.93
C PHE A 31 -16.09 -21.45 2.06
N PHE A 32 -14.98 -21.21 1.35
CA PHE A 32 -14.46 -22.11 0.32
C PHE A 32 -13.05 -22.63 0.63
N ALA A 33 -12.28 -22.00 1.53
CA ALA A 33 -10.95 -22.48 1.88
C ALA A 33 -11.01 -23.77 2.72
N SER A 34 -10.19 -24.76 2.35
CA SER A 34 -10.06 -26.03 3.06
C SER A 34 -9.40 -25.86 4.42
N GLU A 35 -9.69 -26.76 5.36
CA GLU A 35 -9.12 -26.71 6.72
C GLU A 35 -7.58 -26.80 6.73
N GLN A 36 -7.01 -27.51 5.77
CA GLN A 36 -5.56 -27.64 5.59
C GLN A 36 -4.89 -26.29 5.25
N ILE A 37 -5.57 -25.46 4.44
CA ILE A 37 -5.09 -24.11 4.11
C ILE A 37 -5.24 -23.19 5.32
N LYS A 38 -6.38 -23.29 6.02
CA LYS A 38 -6.66 -22.48 7.23
C LYS A 38 -5.68 -22.75 8.37
N ALA A 39 -5.15 -23.97 8.47
CA ALA A 39 -4.16 -24.34 9.48
C ALA A 39 -2.75 -23.79 9.20
N SER A 40 -2.47 -23.29 7.99
CA SER A 40 -1.17 -22.74 7.65
C SER A 40 -0.94 -21.35 8.31
N PRO A 41 0.24 -21.08 8.88
CA PRO A 41 0.61 -19.73 9.34
C PRO A 41 0.48 -18.65 8.25
N MET A 42 0.66 -19.05 6.99
CA MET A 42 0.59 -18.15 5.83
C MET A 42 -0.83 -17.64 5.58
N PHE A 43 -1.84 -18.45 5.91
CA PHE A 43 -3.25 -18.05 5.81
C PHE A 43 -3.59 -16.92 6.78
N ASN A 44 -3.12 -17.01 8.02
CA ASN A 44 -3.31 -15.95 9.01
C ASN A 44 -2.59 -14.66 8.60
N PHE A 45 -1.39 -14.77 8.03
CA PHE A 45 -0.68 -13.61 7.49
C PHE A 45 -1.41 -12.97 6.30
N GLN A 46 -1.89 -13.79 5.35
CA GLN A 46 -2.65 -13.31 4.19
C GLN A 46 -3.94 -12.62 4.61
N LEU A 47 -4.69 -13.18 5.56
CA LEU A 47 -5.88 -12.55 6.14
C LEU A 47 -5.54 -11.20 6.78
N GLY A 48 -4.48 -11.15 7.59
CA GLY A 48 -4.02 -9.91 8.22
C GLY A 48 -3.62 -8.85 7.20
N LEU A 49 -2.87 -9.23 6.16
CA LEU A 49 -2.44 -8.33 5.09
C LEU A 49 -3.65 -7.80 4.31
N THR A 50 -4.61 -8.67 3.97
CA THR A 50 -5.82 -8.32 3.22
C THR A 50 -6.71 -7.37 4.03
N ALA A 51 -6.87 -7.64 5.33
CA ALA A 51 -7.61 -6.77 6.24
C ALA A 51 -6.93 -5.39 6.38
N ALA A 52 -5.61 -5.35 6.53
CA ALA A 52 -4.85 -4.10 6.61
C ALA A 52 -4.99 -3.28 5.32
N LEU A 53 -4.90 -3.91 4.15
CA LEU A 53 -5.10 -3.26 2.86
C LEU A 53 -6.53 -2.72 2.69
N ALA A 54 -7.54 -3.46 3.14
CA ALA A 54 -8.93 -3.03 3.12
C ALA A 54 -9.15 -1.78 4.01
N LEU A 55 -8.61 -1.79 5.23
CA LEU A 55 -8.68 -0.66 6.16
C LEU A 55 -7.95 0.58 5.61
N MET A 56 -6.72 0.41 5.09
CA MET A 56 -5.98 1.51 4.46
C MET A 56 -6.73 2.09 3.27
N SER A 57 -7.35 1.25 2.44
CA SER A 57 -8.16 1.68 1.31
C SER A 57 -9.40 2.46 1.76
N LEU A 58 -10.08 2.03 2.82
CA LEU A 58 -11.22 2.76 3.40
C LEU A 58 -10.82 4.15 3.90
N VAL A 59 -9.72 4.24 4.66
CA VAL A 59 -9.17 5.53 5.12
C VAL A 59 -8.80 6.41 3.94
N GLY A 60 -8.19 5.82 2.90
CA GLY A 60 -7.86 6.50 1.65
C GLY A 60 -9.10 7.07 0.96
N ILE A 61 -10.19 6.32 0.85
CA ILE A 61 -11.46 6.80 0.28
C ILE A 61 -12.01 7.95 1.10
N PHE A 62 -12.06 7.81 2.43
CA PHE A 62 -12.61 8.83 3.30
C PHE A 62 -11.83 10.15 3.18
N TYR A 63 -10.50 10.08 3.22
CA TYR A 63 -9.65 11.25 3.02
C TYR A 63 -9.86 11.90 1.65
N ASN A 64 -9.86 11.11 0.57
CA ASN A 64 -10.05 11.63 -0.78
C ASN A 64 -11.45 12.24 -0.99
N LYS A 65 -12.49 11.70 -0.36
CA LYS A 65 -13.83 12.30 -0.36
C LYS A 65 -13.84 13.65 0.36
N LEU A 66 -13.27 13.72 1.56
CA LEU A 66 -13.13 14.98 2.30
C LEU A 66 -12.37 16.06 1.51
N VAL A 67 -11.37 15.67 0.71
CA VAL A 67 -10.64 16.59 -0.16
C VAL A 67 -11.47 17.01 -1.38
N LEU A 68 -12.32 16.14 -1.91
CA LEU A 68 -13.21 16.45 -3.04
C LEU A 68 -14.31 17.44 -2.66
N ASP A 69 -14.83 17.31 -1.43
CA ASP A 69 -15.90 18.16 -0.91
C ASP A 69 -15.41 19.58 -0.56
N ASP A 70 -14.12 19.74 -0.21
CA ASP A 70 -13.52 21.02 0.18
C ASP A 70 -12.56 21.57 -0.89
N GLU A 71 -12.96 22.66 -1.54
CA GLU A 71 -12.18 23.25 -2.62
C GLU A 71 -10.82 23.82 -2.16
N GLN A 72 -10.69 24.26 -0.90
CA GLN A 72 -9.41 24.73 -0.37
C GLN A 72 -8.45 23.55 -0.15
N LYS A 73 -8.94 22.45 0.43
CA LYS A 73 -8.14 21.21 0.58
C LYS A 73 -7.73 20.64 -0.76
N LEU A 74 -8.63 20.68 -1.75
CA LEU A 74 -8.35 20.23 -3.11
C LEU A 74 -7.20 21.02 -3.75
N LYS A 75 -7.24 22.36 -3.65
CA LYS A 75 -6.17 23.24 -4.16
C LYS A 75 -4.86 23.00 -3.41
N LYS A 76 -4.90 22.87 -2.09
CA LYS A 76 -3.73 22.58 -1.26
C LYS A 76 -3.06 21.25 -1.63
N GLN A 77 -3.85 20.19 -1.84
CA GLN A 77 -3.31 18.90 -2.25
C GLN A 77 -2.74 18.97 -3.67
N TYR A 78 -3.41 19.64 -4.59
CA TYR A 78 -2.93 19.84 -5.96
C TYR A 78 -1.57 20.55 -6.01
N TYR A 79 -1.39 21.61 -5.23
CA TYR A 79 -0.10 22.31 -5.16
C TYR A 79 0.98 21.45 -4.51
N LYS A 80 0.65 20.69 -3.46
CA LYS A 80 1.59 19.76 -2.83
C LYS A 80 2.04 18.62 -3.76
N GLU A 81 1.15 18.10 -4.61
CA GLU A 81 1.49 17.06 -5.59
C GLU A 81 2.34 17.58 -6.76
N ASN A 82 2.17 18.86 -7.12
CA ASN A 82 2.94 19.50 -8.18
C ASN A 82 4.21 20.19 -7.69
N ASP A 83 4.50 20.15 -6.39
CA ASP A 83 5.72 20.69 -5.83
C ASP A 83 6.93 19.90 -6.36
N GLU A 84 7.74 20.59 -7.18
CA GLU A 84 8.91 20.03 -7.83
C GLU A 84 9.98 19.60 -6.81
N ARG A 85 10.05 20.24 -5.64
CA ARG A 85 11.00 19.87 -4.57
C ARG A 85 10.70 18.47 -4.04
N MET A 86 9.43 18.14 -3.85
CA MET A 86 9.01 16.82 -3.38
C MET A 86 9.29 15.73 -4.43
N LYS A 87 9.11 16.04 -5.71
CA LYS A 87 9.45 15.14 -6.81
C LYS A 87 10.96 14.90 -6.90
N ALA A 88 11.77 15.94 -6.75
CA ALA A 88 13.22 15.85 -6.73
C ALA A 88 13.74 15.01 -5.56
N VAL A 89 13.20 15.20 -4.35
CA VAL A 89 13.53 14.36 -3.17
C VAL A 89 13.20 12.90 -3.45
N LYS A 90 12.01 12.60 -3.96
CA LYS A 90 11.58 11.22 -4.24
C LYS A 90 12.42 10.54 -5.32
N ALA A 91 12.79 11.28 -6.36
CA ALA A 91 13.64 10.78 -7.43
C ALA A 91 15.08 10.51 -6.94
N LYS A 92 15.67 11.44 -6.19
CA LYS A 92 17.04 11.29 -5.66
C LYS A 92 17.16 10.22 -4.57
N ALA A 93 16.11 10.03 -3.77
CA ALA A 93 16.10 9.02 -2.71
C ALA A 93 15.84 7.59 -3.22
N GLY A 94 15.59 7.36 -4.52
CA GLY A 94 15.30 6.03 -5.06
C GLY A 94 14.01 5.39 -4.52
N LEU A 95 13.18 6.17 -3.83
CA LEU A 95 11.93 5.73 -3.21
C LEU A 95 11.00 4.93 -4.14
N PRO A 96 10.72 5.37 -5.38
CA PRO A 96 9.80 4.61 -6.23
C PRO A 96 10.31 3.18 -6.51
N ALA A 97 11.63 2.97 -6.62
CA ALA A 97 12.19 1.65 -6.82
C ALA A 97 12.07 0.80 -5.54
N VAL A 98 12.41 1.37 -4.38
CA VAL A 98 12.33 0.67 -3.08
C VAL A 98 10.91 0.18 -2.80
N TRP A 99 9.89 1.00 -3.06
CA TRP A 99 8.49 0.61 -2.88
C TRP A 99 8.08 -0.57 -3.77
N VAL A 100 8.51 -0.58 -5.04
CA VAL A 100 8.24 -1.67 -5.98
C VAL A 100 8.94 -2.96 -5.54
N TYR A 101 10.22 -2.89 -5.17
CA TYR A 101 10.97 -4.07 -4.72
C TYR A 101 10.42 -4.65 -3.41
N SER A 102 10.07 -3.81 -2.44
CA SER A 102 9.47 -4.27 -1.18
C SER A 102 8.11 -4.95 -1.42
N ALA A 103 7.27 -4.41 -2.31
CA ALA A 103 6.02 -5.05 -2.67
C ALA A 103 6.23 -6.42 -3.33
N LEU A 104 7.20 -6.52 -4.26
CA LEU A 104 7.56 -7.79 -4.91
C LEU A 104 8.09 -8.82 -3.90
N MET A 105 8.93 -8.41 -2.94
CA MET A 105 9.43 -9.31 -1.90
C MET A 105 8.32 -9.87 -1.01
N ILE A 106 7.32 -9.06 -0.68
CA ILE A 106 6.15 -9.52 0.10
C ILE A 106 5.34 -10.54 -0.69
N VAL A 107 5.10 -10.29 -1.99
CA VAL A 107 4.38 -11.24 -2.86
C VAL A 107 5.16 -12.53 -3.06
N ALA A 108 6.46 -12.44 -3.36
CA ALA A 108 7.34 -13.60 -3.52
C ALA A 108 7.44 -14.40 -2.21
N GLY A 109 7.54 -13.71 -1.07
CA GLY A 109 7.54 -14.31 0.26
C GLY A 109 6.28 -15.11 0.51
N MET A 110 5.09 -14.59 0.16
CA MET A 110 3.84 -15.35 0.31
C MET A 110 3.84 -16.64 -0.50
N ILE A 111 4.36 -16.64 -1.73
CA ILE A 111 4.40 -17.85 -2.58
C ILE A 111 5.39 -18.87 -2.01
N VAL A 112 6.61 -18.44 -1.68
CA VAL A 112 7.68 -19.32 -1.20
C VAL A 112 7.42 -19.79 0.25
N GLY A 113 6.68 -19.01 1.03
CA GLY A 113 6.32 -19.33 2.41
C GLY A 113 5.48 -20.59 2.56
N TYR A 114 4.70 -20.97 1.54
CA TYR A 114 4.00 -22.26 1.54
C TYR A 114 4.96 -23.46 1.49
N PHE A 115 6.18 -23.27 0.99
CA PHE A 115 7.21 -24.32 0.93
C PHE A 115 8.19 -24.26 2.09
N ASN A 116 8.54 -23.05 2.56
CA ASN A 116 9.50 -22.88 3.66
C ASN A 116 9.22 -21.59 4.48
N GLU A 117 8.86 -21.79 5.74
CA GLU A 117 8.56 -20.72 6.70
C GLU A 117 9.77 -19.80 7.00
N LEU A 118 10.99 -20.34 7.05
CA LEU A 118 12.20 -19.54 7.28
C LEU A 118 12.46 -18.55 6.15
N ILE A 119 12.22 -18.96 4.90
CA ILE A 119 12.40 -18.10 3.73
C ILE A 119 11.35 -16.98 3.73
N PHE A 120 10.13 -17.29 4.15
CA PHE A 120 9.09 -16.27 4.34
C PHE A 120 9.49 -15.23 5.38
N ILE A 121 9.87 -15.64 6.59
CA ILE A 121 10.22 -14.73 7.68
C ILE A 121 11.37 -13.81 7.27
N THR A 122 12.40 -14.37 6.62
CA THR A 122 13.57 -13.60 6.16
C THR A 122 13.21 -12.59 5.06
N LEU A 123 12.36 -12.95 4.09
CA LEU A 123 11.91 -12.03 3.05
C LEU A 123 11.04 -10.89 3.60
N ILE A 124 10.13 -11.19 4.54
CA ILE A 124 9.31 -10.17 5.19
C ILE A 124 10.18 -9.24 6.03
N ALA A 125 11.12 -9.78 6.81
CA ALA A 125 12.05 -8.97 7.60
C ALA A 125 12.89 -8.05 6.70
N ALA A 126 13.41 -8.55 5.59
CA ALA A 126 14.15 -7.75 4.62
C ALA A 126 13.29 -6.64 4.02
N ALA A 127 12.04 -6.94 3.62
CA ALA A 127 11.12 -5.94 3.10
C ALA A 127 10.81 -4.83 4.10
N VAL A 128 10.60 -5.17 5.38
CA VAL A 128 10.36 -4.21 6.46
C VAL A 128 11.58 -3.32 6.68
N VAL A 129 12.78 -3.90 6.79
CA VAL A 129 14.03 -3.13 6.93
C VAL A 129 14.22 -2.18 5.75
N GLN A 130 13.96 -2.65 4.54
CA GLN A 130 14.08 -1.82 3.34
C GLN A 130 13.11 -0.63 3.35
N LEU A 131 11.86 -0.82 3.78
CA LEU A 131 10.87 0.27 3.92
C LEU A 131 11.26 1.27 5.01
N LEU A 132 11.81 0.78 6.13
CA LEU A 132 12.30 1.64 7.22
C LEU A 132 13.49 2.49 6.75
N LEU A 133 14.47 1.90 6.07
CA LEU A 133 15.61 2.62 5.52
C LEU A 133 15.17 3.67 4.50
N ALA A 134 14.26 3.33 3.58
CA ALA A 134 13.69 4.29 2.65
C ALA A 134 13.01 5.46 3.37
N SER A 135 12.27 5.19 4.45
CA SER A 135 11.60 6.23 5.24
C SER A 135 12.60 7.15 5.92
N VAL A 136 13.68 6.60 6.50
CA VAL A 136 14.77 7.38 7.11
C VAL A 136 15.46 8.25 6.07
N ILE A 137 15.81 7.69 4.91
CA ILE A 137 16.44 8.43 3.81
C ILE A 137 15.52 9.58 3.36
N GLN A 138 14.22 9.33 3.21
CA GLN A 138 13.26 10.36 2.87
C GLN A 138 13.26 11.51 3.87
N LEU A 139 13.27 11.21 5.18
CA LEU A 139 13.30 12.22 6.24
C LEU A 139 14.59 13.03 6.23
N ILE A 140 15.72 12.40 5.95
CA ILE A 140 17.02 13.09 5.84
C ILE A 140 17.01 14.05 4.65
N TYR A 141 16.61 13.59 3.46
CA TYR A 141 16.53 14.45 2.29
C TYR A 141 15.52 15.59 2.47
N GLN A 142 14.40 15.36 3.13
CA GLN A 142 13.42 16.41 3.46
C GLN A 142 13.97 17.48 4.41
N LYS A 143 14.97 17.17 5.24
CA LYS A 143 15.63 18.15 6.12
C LYS A 143 16.75 18.93 5.42
N ILE A 144 17.37 18.35 4.40
CA ILE A 144 18.52 18.95 3.70
C ILE A 144 18.08 19.87 2.55
N LEU A 145 16.97 19.54 1.87
CA LEU A 145 16.43 20.27 0.70
C LEU A 145 15.36 21.29 1.06
#